data_AF-A0A9N7NZ61-F1
#
_entry.id   AF-A0A9N7NZ61-F1
#
_cell.length_a   1.000
_cell.length_b   1.000
_cell.length_c   1.000
_cell.angle_alpha   90.00
_cell.angle_beta   90.00
_cell.angle_gamma   90.00
#
_symmetry.space_group_name_H-M   'P 1'
#
loop_
_entity.id
_entity.type
_entity.pdbx_description
1 polymer ?
#
loop_
_entity_poly.entity_id
_entity_poly.type
_entity_poly.pdbx_seq_one_letter_code
_entity_poly.pdbx_strand_id
1 'polypeptide(L)' 'FLNSIKCYGFPNHELHLKVGTPVMLLRNIDHSIGLCNGTRLVITKLFTHMFECKILTGSNGGHK' A
#
# COMPACT_ATOMS: atom_id res chain seq x y z
N PHE A 1 -6.06 4.58 -14.97
CA PHE A 1 -5.94 4.11 -13.57
C PHE A 1 -4.63 3.32 -13.43
N LEU A 2 -3.85 3.55 -12.36
CA LEU A 2 -2.41 3.20 -12.20
C LEU A 2 -1.49 3.77 -13.29
N ASN A 3 -1.77 3.50 -14.57
CA ASN A 3 -1.10 4.09 -15.74
C ASN A 3 -1.32 5.62 -15.90
N SER A 4 -2.12 6.23 -15.03
CA SER A 4 -2.33 7.69 -14.98
C SER A 4 -1.61 8.34 -13.79
N ILE A 5 -1.00 7.55 -12.91
CA ILE A 5 -0.29 8.04 -11.72
C ILE A 5 1.16 8.29 -12.15
N LYS A 6 1.45 9.52 -12.59
CA LYS A 6 2.83 9.97 -12.84
C LYS A 6 3.48 10.32 -11.50
N CYS A 7 4.22 9.37 -10.93
CA CYS A 7 5.16 9.68 -9.84
C CYS A 7 6.50 10.07 -10.46
N TYR A 8 6.95 11.32 -10.27
CA TYR A 8 8.27 11.75 -10.70
C TYR A 8 9.35 10.84 -10.09
N GLY A 9 10.12 10.14 -10.94
CA GLY A 9 11.14 9.17 -10.52
C GLY A 9 10.72 7.70 -10.56
N PHE A 10 9.49 7.36 -10.97
CA PHE A 10 9.04 5.98 -11.17
C PHE A 10 8.67 5.70 -12.64
N PRO A 11 8.98 4.51 -13.17
CA PRO A 11 8.54 4.13 -14.51
C PRO A 11 7.01 4.11 -14.56
N ASN A 12 6.42 4.69 -15.61
CA ASN A 12 4.98 4.98 -15.73
C ASN A 12 4.04 3.76 -15.80
N HIS A 13 4.53 2.55 -15.53
CA HIS A 13 3.81 1.31 -15.83
C HIS A 13 4.33 0.07 -15.09
N GLU A 14 5.32 0.20 -14.20
CA GLU A 14 5.90 -0.97 -13.55
C GLU A 14 6.12 -0.75 -12.05
N LEU A 15 5.51 -1.61 -11.25
CA LEU A 15 5.65 -1.63 -9.80
C LEU A 15 6.32 -2.94 -9.40
N HIS A 16 7.60 -2.87 -9.06
CA HIS A 16 8.33 -4.02 -8.51
C HIS A 16 8.16 -4.05 -7.00
N LEU A 17 7.58 -5.15 -6.52
CA LEU A 17 7.38 -5.39 -5.10
C LEU A 17 8.43 -6.38 -4.59
N LYS A 18 8.91 -6.14 -3.38
CA LYS A 18 9.84 -7.03 -2.67
C LYS A 18 9.35 -7.23 -1.24
N VAL A 19 9.55 -8.44 -0.71
CA VAL A 19 9.26 -8.76 0.69
C VAL A 19 10.10 -7.85 1.60
N GLY A 20 9.48 -7.31 2.64
CA GLY A 20 10.09 -6.36 3.58
C GLY A 20 10.02 -4.90 3.13
N THR A 21 9.59 -4.62 1.89
CA THR A 21 9.47 -3.24 1.40
C THR A 21 8.20 -2.58 1.96
N PRO A 22 8.31 -1.35 2.52
CA PRO A 22 7.15 -0.56 2.89
C PRO A 22 6.43 -0.04 1.64
N VAL A 23 5.10 -0.14 1.63
CA VAL A 23 4.21 0.34 0.56
C VAL A 23 3.08 1.17 1.15
N MET A 24 2.40 1.96 0.32
CA MET A 24 1.28 2.80 0.74
C MET A 24 0.06 2.54 -0.16
N LEU A 25 -1.12 2.46 0.44
CA LEU A 25 -2.37 2.43 -0.32
C LEU A 25 -2.62 3.78 -0.97
N LEU A 26 -2.83 3.79 -2.29
CA LEU A 26 -3.20 4.99 -3.05
C LEU A 26 -4.72 5.11 -3.24
N ARG A 27 -5.47 4.11 -2.77
CA ARG A 27 -6.93 4.01 -2.88
C ARG A 27 -7.50 3.37 -1.62
N ASN A 28 -8.75 3.70 -1.34
CA ASN A 28 -9.51 3.03 -0.31
C ASN A 28 -9.84 1.59 -0.75
N ILE A 29 -9.59 0.64 0.13
CA ILE A 29 -9.99 -0.77 -0.03
C ILE A 29 -11.15 -1.03 0.92
N ASP A 30 -10.93 -0.79 2.21
CA ASP A 30 -11.93 -0.99 3.26
C ASP A 30 -11.66 -0.03 4.43
N HIS A 31 -12.53 0.96 4.59
CA HIS A 31 -12.44 1.94 5.67
C HIS A 31 -12.73 1.33 7.04
N SER A 32 -13.56 0.29 7.13
CA SER A 32 -13.98 -0.29 8.42
C SER A 32 -12.81 -0.92 9.17
N ILE A 33 -11.81 -1.42 8.43
CA ILE A 33 -10.59 -2.05 8.96
C ILE A 33 -9.34 -1.16 8.79
N GLY A 34 -9.50 0.12 8.42
CA GLY A 34 -8.39 1.07 8.31
C GLY A 34 -7.51 0.91 7.06
N LEU A 35 -8.00 0.23 6.01
CA LEU A 35 -7.34 0.11 4.71
C LEU A 35 -7.81 1.23 3.76
N CYS A 36 -7.44 2.46 4.10
CA CYS A 36 -7.75 3.66 3.33
C CYS A 36 -6.51 4.24 2.64
N ASN A 37 -6.72 5.23 1.76
CA ASN A 37 -5.63 5.94 1.11
C ASN A 37 -4.68 6.55 2.16
N GLY A 38 -3.37 6.34 1.97
CA GLY A 38 -2.34 6.75 2.92
C GLY A 38 -1.92 5.67 3.94
N THR A 39 -2.68 4.57 4.07
CA THR A 39 -2.30 3.47 4.97
C THR A 39 -0.96 2.86 4.53
N ARG A 40 0.00 2.82 5.45
CA ARG A 40 1.34 2.25 5.24
C ARG A 40 1.35 0.79 5.63
N LEU A 41 1.85 -0.06 4.74
CA LEU A 41 1.91 -1.50 4.89
C LEU A 41 3.33 -2.00 4.63
N VAL A 42 3.69 -3.17 5.16
CA VAL A 42 4.91 -3.88 4.81
C VAL A 42 4.56 -5.21 4.17
N ILE A 43 5.20 -5.53 3.04
CA ILE A 43 4.96 -6.78 2.34
C ILE A 43 5.61 -7.92 3.12
N THR A 44 4.82 -8.93 3.48
CA THR A 44 5.29 -10.14 4.17
C THR A 44 5.48 -11.30 3.20
N LYS A 45 4.64 -11.40 2.16
CA LYS A 45 4.73 -12.44 1.12
C LYS A 45 4.27 -11.92 -0.24
N LEU A 46 4.82 -12.50 -1.30
CA LEU A 46 4.45 -12.21 -2.68
C LEU A 46 3.98 -13.50 -3.37
N PHE A 47 2.93 -13.36 -4.17
CA PHE A 47 2.37 -14.37 -5.06
C PHE A 47 2.26 -13.77 -6.46
N THR A 48 1.93 -14.58 -7.47
CA THR A 48 1.85 -14.14 -8.87
C THR A 48 0.90 -12.94 -9.08
N HIS A 49 -0.21 -12.89 -8.34
CA HIS A 49 -1.24 -11.84 -8.48
C HIS A 49 -1.76 -11.29 -7.15
N MET A 50 -1.09 -11.63 -6.05
CA MET A 50 -1.49 -11.23 -4.70
C MET A 50 -0.25 -10.98 -3.86
N PHE A 51 -0.42 -10.21 -2.79
CA PHE A 51 0.61 -10.05 -1.79
C PHE A 51 -0.03 -10.04 -0.41
N GLU A 52 0.67 -10.61 0.55
CA GLU A 52 0.33 -10.49 1.96
C GLU A 52 1.09 -9.30 2.52
N CYS A 53 0.41 -8.49 3.32
CA CYS A 53 1.01 -7.32 3.93
C CYS A 53 0.47 -7.10 5.34
N LYS A 54 1.28 -6.45 6.18
CA LYS A 54 0.92 -6.04 7.54
C LYS A 54 0.89 -4.54 7.63
N ILE A 55 -0.06 -4.01 8.40
CA ILE A 55 -0.14 -2.58 8.68
C ILE A 55 1.06 -2.16 9.52
N LEU A 56 1.82 -1.16 9.05
CA LEU A 56 3.02 -0.65 9.74
C LEU A 56 2.68 0.29 10.90
N THR A 57 1.52 0.93 10.88
CA THR A 57 1.08 1.85 11.93
C THR A 57 -0.38 1.53 12.27
N GLY A 58 -0.63 1.05 13.49
CA GLY A 58 -1.99 0.86 13.99
C GLY A 58 -2.79 2.15 13.85
N SER A 59 -3.95 2.06 13.23
CA SER A 59 -4.96 3.13 13.27
C SER A 59 -5.34 3.36 14.73
N ASN A 60 -4.65 4.27 15.42
CA ASN A 60 -5.06 4.91 16.68
C ASN A 60 -4.15 6.12 16.98
N GLY A 61 -4.02 7.03 16.02
CA GLY A 61 -3.40 8.35 16.21
C GLY A 61 -4.41 9.47 16.55
N GLY A 62 -5.59 9.13 17.06
CA GLY A 62 -6.62 10.10 17.38
C GLY A 62 -7.88 9.49 17.98
N HIS A 63 -7.85 9.18 19.27
CA HIS A 63 -9.05 9.20 20.11
C HIS A 63 -9.00 10.51 20.91
N LYS A 64 -9.97 11.38 20.69
CA LYS A 64 -10.42 12.41 21.64
C LYS A 64 -11.90 12.65 21.39
#